data_AF-A0A5J4VT49-F1
#
_entry.id   AF-A0A5J4VT49-F1
#
_cell.length_a   1.000
_cell.length_b   1.000
_cell.length_c   1.000
_cell.angle_alpha   90.00
_cell.angle_beta   90.00
_cell.angle_gamma   90.00
#
_symmetry.space_group_name_H-M   'P 1'
#
loop_
_entity.id
_entity.type
_entity.pdbx_description
1 polymer ?
#
loop_
_entity_poly.entity_id
_entity_poly.type
_entity_poly.pdbx_seq_one_letter_code
_entity_poly.pdbx_strand_id
1 'polypeptide(L)'
;MAFGTWKLNISIVKEAYQILENFHEDIYPHRDYIVFYAMNGNAYGTRSVYNNGNGTVGNIKCKDILKINAEYDSGKGTLIFFVQEEKQQVYVSGINDKVLFIGRSSCTIHSLKKLSSPTSGYAKNEKSIQW
;
A
#
# COMPACT_ATOMS: atom_id res chain seq x y z
N MET A 1 7.07 -30.04 10.69
CA MET A 1 7.10 -28.59 10.97
C MET A 1 6.79 -27.86 9.68
N ALA A 2 5.69 -27.11 9.62
CA ALA A 2 5.32 -26.32 8.44
C ALA A 2 5.52 -24.84 8.78
N PHE A 3 6.42 -24.18 8.06
CA PHE A 3 6.55 -22.72 8.11
C PHE A 3 5.59 -22.12 7.08
N GLY A 4 4.46 -21.59 7.53
CA GLY A 4 3.57 -20.77 6.70
C GLY A 4 4.11 -19.35 6.63
N THR A 5 4.45 -18.86 5.43
CA THR A 5 4.74 -17.44 5.22
C THR A 5 3.42 -16.71 5.04
N TRP A 6 3.00 -15.95 6.06
CA TRP A 6 1.78 -15.15 6.04
C TRP A 6 2.07 -13.80 5.36
N LYS A 7 1.21 -13.40 4.41
CA LYS A 7 1.42 -12.22 3.55
C LYS A 7 0.51 -11.08 3.99
N LEU A 8 1.09 -9.95 4.38
CA LEU A 8 0.36 -8.71 4.65
C LEU A 8 0.60 -7.76 3.48
N ASN A 9 -0.44 -7.50 2.69
CA ASN A 9 -0.44 -6.48 1.66
C ASN A 9 -1.55 -5.48 1.99
N ILE A 10 -1.31 -4.20 1.76
CA ILE A 10 -2.35 -3.17 1.81
C ILE A 10 -2.46 -2.56 0.43
N SER A 11 -3.68 -2.54 -0.09
CA SER A 11 -3.97 -1.94 -1.40
C SER A 11 -5.12 -0.94 -1.30
N ILE A 12 -5.01 0.14 -2.09
CA ILE A 12 -6.09 1.10 -2.32
C ILE A 12 -6.46 1.12 -3.79
N VAL A 13 -7.75 1.15 -4.10
CA VAL A 13 -8.27 1.18 -5.48
C VAL A 13 -9.25 2.33 -5.65
N LYS A 14 -9.40 2.87 -6.86
CA LYS A 14 -10.52 3.79 -7.17
C LYS A 14 -11.86 3.09 -6.92
N GLU A 15 -12.77 3.75 -6.18
CA GLU A 15 -14.10 3.20 -5.84
C GLU A 15 -14.94 2.87 -7.09
N ALA A 16 -14.84 3.70 -8.13
CA ALA A 16 -15.56 3.49 -9.39
C ALA A 16 -15.05 2.28 -10.19
N TYR A 17 -13.91 1.70 -9.81
CA TYR A 17 -13.33 0.57 -10.50
C TYR A 17 -13.92 -0.75 -9.98
N GLN A 18 -14.61 -1.48 -10.85
CA GLN A 18 -15.17 -2.78 -10.51
C GLN A 18 -14.06 -3.83 -10.43
N ILE A 19 -13.85 -4.38 -9.24
CA ILE A 19 -12.93 -5.51 -9.04
C ILE A 19 -13.69 -6.80 -9.27
N LEU A 20 -13.25 -7.56 -10.27
CA LEU A 20 -13.76 -8.89 -10.58
C LEU A 20 -13.08 -9.96 -9.70
N GLU A 21 -13.74 -11.10 -9.50
CA GLU A 21 -13.12 -12.27 -8.86
C GLU A 21 -11.85 -12.70 -9.64
N ASN A 22 -10.84 -13.24 -8.94
CA ASN A 22 -9.51 -13.57 -9.47
C ASN A 22 -8.63 -12.38 -9.86
N PHE A 23 -8.76 -11.28 -9.13
CA PHE A 23 -7.96 -10.06 -9.23
C PHE A 23 -6.44 -10.30 -9.01
N HIS A 24 -5.63 -9.85 -9.96
CA HIS A 24 -4.17 -9.79 -9.83
C HIS A 24 -3.67 -8.35 -10.09
N GLU A 25 -3.09 -7.74 -9.07
CA GLU A 25 -2.91 -6.28 -8.94
C GLU A 25 -1.87 -5.69 -9.92
N ASP A 26 -0.94 -6.52 -10.41
CA ASP A 26 0.15 -6.11 -11.32
C ASP A 26 -0.22 -6.28 -12.81
N ILE A 27 -1.42 -6.80 -13.12
CA ILE A 27 -1.88 -7.04 -14.49
C ILE A 27 -2.72 -5.86 -14.99
N TYR A 28 -2.57 -5.52 -16.27
CA TYR A 28 -3.45 -4.57 -16.94
C TYR A 28 -4.88 -5.13 -17.06
N PRO A 29 -5.94 -4.34 -16.85
CA PRO A 29 -5.95 -2.90 -16.57
C PRO A 29 -5.88 -2.55 -15.08
N HIS A 30 -5.90 -3.53 -14.18
CA HIS A 30 -6.01 -3.34 -12.73
C HIS A 30 -4.91 -2.43 -12.17
N ARG A 31 -3.67 -2.63 -12.62
CA ARG A 31 -2.48 -1.92 -12.14
C ARG A 31 -2.55 -0.39 -12.29
N ASP A 32 -3.40 0.12 -13.17
CA ASP A 32 -3.55 1.54 -13.48
C ASP A 32 -4.51 2.25 -12.51
N TYR A 33 -5.26 1.49 -11.71
CA TYR A 33 -6.30 1.99 -10.79
C TYR A 33 -6.05 1.63 -9.33
N ILE A 34 -4.94 0.93 -9.05
CA ILE A 34 -4.58 0.42 -7.74
C ILE A 34 -3.20 0.90 -7.33
N VAL A 35 -3.06 1.23 -6.05
CA VAL A 35 -1.76 1.27 -5.39
C VAL A 35 -1.71 0.17 -4.37
N PHE A 36 -0.59 -0.55 -4.33
CA PHE A 36 -0.36 -1.57 -3.32
C PHE A 36 1.04 -1.47 -2.71
N TYR A 37 1.07 -1.74 -1.41
CA TYR A 37 2.29 -1.91 -0.63
C TYR A 37 2.50 -3.40 -0.39
N ALA A 38 3.73 -3.85 -0.64
CA ALA A 38 4.23 -5.23 -0.51
C ALA A 38 3.81 -6.21 -1.61
N MET A 39 4.80 -6.67 -2.38
CA MET A 39 4.78 -7.97 -3.06
C MET A 39 6.04 -8.74 -2.68
N ASN A 40 5.89 -10.03 -2.36
CA ASN A 40 7.02 -10.95 -2.29
C ASN A 40 7.20 -11.61 -3.66
N GLY A 41 8.38 -11.47 -4.25
CA GLY A 41 8.77 -12.16 -5.47
C GLY A 41 10.13 -11.70 -5.97
N ASN A 42 11.01 -12.66 -6.28
CA ASN A 42 12.31 -12.40 -6.92
C ASN A 42 12.16 -11.70 -8.29
N ALA A 43 10.97 -11.71 -8.90
CA ALA A 43 10.69 -11.15 -10.22
C ALA A 43 10.66 -9.61 -10.27
N TYR A 44 10.41 -8.91 -9.16
CA TYR A 44 10.14 -7.45 -9.19
C TYR A 44 11.10 -6.58 -8.36
N GLY A 45 12.16 -7.16 -7.79
CA GLY A 45 13.32 -6.41 -7.25
C GLY A 45 13.08 -5.61 -5.95
N THR A 46 13.82 -4.51 -5.77
CA THR A 46 13.91 -3.67 -4.55
C THR A 46 12.70 -2.76 -4.29
N ARG A 47 11.58 -2.99 -4.98
CA ARG A 47 10.41 -2.10 -5.05
C ARG A 47 9.35 -2.47 -4.02
N SER A 48 8.72 -1.46 -3.43
CA SER A 48 7.91 -1.60 -2.20
C SER A 48 6.49 -1.04 -2.33
N VAL A 49 6.30 0.01 -3.13
CA VAL A 49 4.99 0.59 -3.49
C VAL A 49 4.86 0.57 -5.00
N TYR A 50 3.72 0.11 -5.51
CA TYR A 50 3.46 0.02 -6.95
C TYR A 50 2.24 0.85 -7.32
N ASN A 51 2.35 1.58 -8.43
CA ASN A 51 1.28 2.36 -9.06
C ASN A 51 1.49 2.25 -10.57
N ASN A 52 0.41 2.08 -11.35
CA ASN A 52 0.47 2.06 -12.81
C ASN A 52 1.52 1.06 -13.36
N GLY A 53 1.58 -0.13 -12.76
CA GLY A 53 2.57 -1.17 -13.08
C GLY A 53 4.02 -0.86 -12.70
N ASN A 54 4.30 0.31 -12.14
CA ASN A 54 5.65 0.75 -11.79
C ASN A 54 5.89 0.67 -10.29
N GLY A 55 6.91 -0.11 -9.90
CA GLY A 55 7.34 -0.17 -8.52
C GLY A 55 8.36 0.92 -8.17
N THR A 56 8.22 1.49 -6.98
CA THR A 56 9.15 2.48 -6.41
C THR A 56 9.95 1.87 -5.26
N VAL A 57 11.26 2.12 -5.29
CA VAL A 57 12.21 1.72 -4.25
C VAL A 57 12.20 2.72 -3.11
N GLY A 58 12.38 2.24 -1.88
CA GLY A 58 12.60 3.10 -0.72
C GLY A 58 12.02 2.56 0.59
N ASN A 59 10.89 1.87 0.55
CA ASN A 59 10.31 1.35 1.79
C ASN A 59 10.87 -0.02 2.14
N ILE A 60 10.75 -0.38 3.41
CA ILE A 60 11.21 -1.68 3.93
C ILE A 60 10.41 -2.80 3.26
N LYS A 61 11.12 -3.86 2.84
CA LYS A 61 10.52 -5.01 2.16
C LYS A 61 9.70 -5.87 3.12
N CYS A 62 8.58 -6.39 2.61
CA CYS A 62 7.64 -7.22 3.36
C CYS A 62 8.06 -8.68 3.61
N LYS A 63 9.31 -9.07 3.29
CA LYS A 63 9.73 -10.47 3.47
C LYS A 63 9.70 -10.88 4.96
N ASP A 64 9.90 -9.91 5.86
CA ASP A 64 10.03 -10.13 7.31
C ASP A 64 9.08 -9.23 8.14
N ILE A 65 8.07 -8.61 7.51
CA ILE A 65 7.20 -7.62 8.18
C ILE A 65 5.91 -8.28 8.68
N LEU A 66 5.66 -8.13 9.98
CA LEU A 66 4.48 -8.66 10.68
C LEU A 66 3.31 -7.67 10.81
N LYS A 67 3.53 -6.36 10.61
CA LYS A 67 2.49 -5.32 10.76
C LYS A 67 2.79 -4.14 9.85
N ILE A 68 1.82 -3.80 9.00
CA ILE A 68 1.82 -2.62 8.14
C ILE A 68 0.61 -1.78 8.53
N ASN A 69 0.78 -0.47 8.67
CA ASN A 69 -0.33 0.47 8.79
C ASN A 69 -0.31 1.42 7.58
N ALA A 70 -1.47 1.96 7.24
CA ALA A 70 -1.57 3.04 6.27
C ALA A 70 -2.43 4.18 6.84
N GLU A 71 -1.97 5.41 6.68
CA GLU A 71 -2.69 6.62 7.05
C GLU A 71 -3.13 7.33 5.78
N TYR A 72 -4.44 7.45 5.60
CA TYR A 72 -5.04 8.17 4.47
C TYR A 72 -5.62 9.50 4.95
N ASP A 73 -5.12 10.58 4.36
CA ASP A 73 -5.63 11.93 4.55
C ASP A 73 -6.38 12.34 3.28
N SER A 74 -7.71 12.28 3.33
CA SER A 74 -8.59 12.67 2.21
C SER A 74 -8.59 14.18 1.94
N GLY A 75 -8.25 15.02 2.92
CA GLY A 75 -8.15 16.46 2.72
C GLY A 75 -6.90 16.86 1.95
N LYS A 76 -5.81 16.11 2.14
CA LYS A 76 -4.55 16.30 1.39
C LYS A 76 -4.39 15.39 0.18
N GLY A 77 -5.24 14.36 0.05
CA GLY A 77 -5.13 13.33 -0.98
C GLY A 77 -3.85 12.51 -0.86
N THR A 78 -3.46 12.12 0.36
CA THR A 78 -2.21 11.37 0.62
C THR A 78 -2.45 10.04 1.29
N LEU A 79 -1.67 9.01 0.91
CA LEU A 79 -1.60 7.72 1.58
C LEU A 79 -0.16 7.46 2.03
N ILE A 80 0.04 7.35 3.35
CA ILE A 80 1.36 7.15 3.98
C ILE A 80 1.41 5.75 4.58
N PHE A 81 2.54 5.07 4.41
CA PHE A 81 2.73 3.71 4.93
C PHE A 81 3.63 3.70 6.17
N PHE A 82 3.37 2.75 7.06
CA PHE A 82 4.15 2.50 8.26
C PHE A 82 4.47 1.01 8.36
N VAL A 83 5.70 0.71 8.74
CA VAL A 83 6.17 -0.65 9.02
C VAL A 83 6.62 -0.67 10.47
N GLN A 84 6.03 -1.55 11.28
CA GLN A 84 6.35 -1.59 12.72
C GLN A 84 6.27 -0.19 13.38
N GLU A 85 5.28 0.61 12.98
CA GLU A 85 5.03 1.98 13.49
C GLU A 85 6.03 3.04 13.02
N GLU A 86 7.01 2.68 12.20
CA GLU A 86 7.92 3.61 11.54
C GLU A 86 7.38 4.09 10.19
N LYS A 87 7.26 5.41 10.02
CA LYS A 87 6.85 6.05 8.75
C LYS A 87 7.84 5.69 7.64
N GLN A 88 7.30 5.23 6.51
CA GLN A 88 8.08 4.90 5.33
C GLN A 88 8.29 6.12 4.41
N GLN A 89 9.40 6.15 3.69
CA GLN A 89 9.79 7.31 2.88
C GLN A 89 8.95 7.51 1.62
N VAL A 90 8.49 6.43 0.99
CA VAL A 90 7.66 6.46 -0.21
C VAL A 90 6.19 6.45 0.20
N TYR A 91 5.45 7.46 -0.25
CA TYR A 91 4.02 7.64 -0.01
C TYR A 91 3.30 8.01 -1.30
N VAL A 92 1.97 7.97 -1.30
CA VAL A 92 1.14 8.37 -2.44
C VAL A 92 0.57 9.77 -2.19
N SER A 93 0.54 10.61 -3.21
CA SER A 93 -0.08 11.94 -3.19
C SER A 93 -0.97 12.17 -4.40
N GLY A 94 -1.84 13.17 -4.36
CA GLY A 94 -2.70 13.54 -5.49
C GLY A 94 -3.96 12.67 -5.61
N ILE A 95 -4.32 11.95 -4.54
CA ILE A 95 -5.54 11.13 -4.49
C ILE A 95 -6.74 12.05 -4.38
N ASN A 96 -7.36 12.37 -5.52
CA ASN A 96 -8.59 13.16 -5.61
C ASN A 96 -9.84 12.29 -5.78
N ASP A 97 -9.64 11.00 -6.06
CA ASP A 97 -10.72 10.02 -6.21
C ASP A 97 -11.17 9.47 -4.85
N LYS A 98 -12.42 9.02 -4.78
CA LYS A 98 -12.84 8.12 -3.70
C LYS A 98 -12.11 6.79 -3.86
N VAL A 99 -11.58 6.25 -2.75
CA VAL A 99 -10.80 5.01 -2.75
C VAL A 99 -11.37 3.98 -1.78
N LEU A 100 -11.19 2.71 -2.12
CA LEU A 100 -11.52 1.56 -1.27
C LEU A 100 -10.22 0.91 -0.78
N PHE A 101 -10.21 0.50 0.50
CA PHE A 101 -9.12 -0.29 1.08
C PHE A 101 -9.41 -1.77 0.91
N ILE A 102 -8.42 -2.50 0.41
CA ILE A 102 -8.56 -3.92 0.10
C ILE A 102 -7.40 -4.67 0.71
N GLY A 103 -7.75 -5.74 1.42
CA GLY A 103 -6.82 -6.79 1.82
C GLY A 103 -7.01 -8.01 0.94
N ARG A 104 -5.91 -8.69 0.55
CA ARG A 104 -6.00 -10.05 -0.03
C ARG A 104 -6.36 -11.06 1.07
N SER A 105 -6.62 -12.31 0.66
CA SER A 105 -7.06 -13.43 1.51
C SER A 105 -6.26 -13.73 2.78
N SER A 106 -5.06 -13.14 2.95
CA SER A 106 -4.24 -13.26 4.17
C SER A 106 -4.04 -11.94 4.93
N CYS A 107 -4.62 -10.84 4.44
CA CYS A 107 -4.56 -9.54 5.11
C CYS A 107 -5.77 -9.39 6.03
N THR A 108 -5.52 -9.45 7.33
CA THR A 108 -6.51 -9.09 8.34
C THR A 108 -6.40 -7.60 8.60
N ILE A 109 -7.46 -6.85 8.28
CA ILE A 109 -7.57 -5.45 8.72
C ILE A 109 -7.84 -5.47 10.22
N HIS A 110 -6.79 -5.26 11.02
CA HIS A 110 -6.90 -5.29 12.48
C HIS A 110 -7.72 -4.12 13.06
N SER A 111 -7.66 -2.96 12.41
CA SER A 111 -8.38 -1.77 12.84
C SER A 111 -8.51 -0.75 11.71
N LEU A 112 -9.67 -0.11 11.62
CA LEU A 112 -9.87 1.10 10.82
C LEU A 112 -10.32 2.21 11.78
N LYS A 113 -9.50 3.24 11.97
CA LYS A 113 -9.78 4.34 12.89
C LYS A 113 -9.70 5.67 12.16
N LYS A 114 -10.73 6.51 12.31
CA LYS A 114 -10.67 7.92 11.91
C LYS A 114 -9.84 8.69 12.93
N LEU A 115 -8.78 9.35 12.46
CA LEU A 115 -7.91 10.19 13.29
C LEU A 115 -8.42 11.64 13.26
N SER A 116 -8.29 12.35 14.38
CA SER A 116 -8.66 13.78 14.51
C SER A 116 -7.56 14.73 14.02
N SER A 117 -6.33 14.25 13.96
CA SER A 117 -5.17 14.94 13.41
C SER A 117 -4.21 13.93 12.77
N PRO A 118 -3.38 14.34 11.79
CA PRO A 118 -2.36 13.47 11.22
C PRO A 118 -1.41 12.96 12.30
N THR A 119 -1.02 11.69 12.22
CA THR A 119 -0.01 11.09 13.11
C THR A 119 1.37 10.98 12.44
N SER A 120 1.44 11.25 11.14
CA SER A 120 2.68 11.19 10.38
C SER A 120 3.66 12.31 10.77
N GLY A 121 4.81 11.93 11.35
CA GLY A 121 5.98 12.80 11.46
C GLY A 121 6.74 12.95 10.13
N TYR A 122 7.92 13.57 10.16
CA TYR A 122 8.82 13.66 8.99
C TYR A 122 9.60 12.36 8.81
N ALA A 123 9.68 11.85 7.58
CA ALA A 123 10.63 10.81 7.19
C ALA A 123 11.77 11.42 6.35
N LYS A 124 13.00 10.94 6.55
CA LYS A 124 14.14 11.38 5.75
C LYS A 124 13.99 10.89 4.30
N ASN A 125 14.27 11.75 3.31
CA ASN A 125 14.24 11.44 1.87
C ASN A 125 12.85 11.04 1.35
N GLU A 126 11.79 11.69 1.83
CA GLU A 126 10.44 11.45 1.36
C GLU A 126 10.30 11.55 -0.15
N LYS A 127 9.62 10.56 -0.74
CA LYS A 127 9.34 10.49 -2.17
C LYS A 127 7.85 10.24 -2.37
N SER A 128 7.19 11.15 -3.08
CA SER A 128 5.81 10.94 -3.49
C SER A 128 5.71 10.15 -4.80
N ILE A 129 4.73 9.27 -4.85
CA ILE A 129 4.18 8.71 -6.09
C ILE A 129 2.88 9.44 -6.35
N GLN A 130 2.69 9.93 -7.58
CA GLN A 130 1.42 10.52 -7.97
C GLN A 130 0.38 9.42 -8.21
N TRP A 131 -0.83 9.67 -7.72
CA TRP A 131 -1.99 8.80 -7.87
C TRP A 131 -2.33 8.52 -9.33
#